data_AF-W4Q9W4-F1
#
_entry.id   AF-W4Q9W4-F1
#
_cell.length_a   1.000
_cell.length_b   1.000
_cell.length_c   1.000
_cell.angle_alpha   90.00
_cell.angle_beta   90.00
_cell.angle_gamma   90.00
#
_symmetry.space_group_name_H-M   'P 1'
#
loop_
_entity.id
_entity.type
_entity.pdbx_description
1 polymer ?
#
loop_
_entity_poly.entity_id
_entity_poly.type
_entity_poly.pdbx_seq_one_letter_code
_entity_poly.pdbx_strand_id
1 'polypeptide(L)'
;MKAIGDKIIVIGGYGHVGQKVCRQLANDFPSNVYAAGRNEKKAKEFAQSTNGKVLPLYIDVSKGADPVLFHDVRIVIMCVEQTSTDFVAQCLKHGITYIDITASYPFIEQVEKLDEVAIEHEATALLSVGLAPGISNLLATWAAERLDTLAEMNLFIMLGLGDEHGKEAIRWTLQQTKESFKLSEKGEVVSYHGFTDGKATDFISQMSKRIAYRFNFADQHVLGKRHEIPVSTRLCFDSRFVTKAVHLLKVSKLIHLFPEALLLLLFEKLQWGSSDFAVCTEVIGRKDGQKMIVKSAVHGKEEAEITAFVTSMAAKQLYEGIYHLVFYISNSFFIGMKCITIYSLQYVGNEKRRGMMESKVAPTKEKERLLELDVLRGIALFGILVVNMSYFSTPALLVDILGLSKAEGLLNEIVVVIMAVAFEFKFVSLFSFLFGVGFALFLSRLQNKEVHAELIYRRRIRFLLVVGLIHLFFFWYGDILTLYASSLFSYPFI
;
A
#
# COMPACT_ATOMS: atom_id res chain seq x y z
N MET A 1 -7.65 -47.14 -6.96
CA MET A 1 -7.82 -45.68 -6.81
C MET A 1 -9.11 -45.43 -6.06
N LYS A 2 -9.08 -44.78 -4.90
CA LYS A 2 -10.30 -44.23 -4.28
C LYS A 2 -10.94 -43.28 -5.28
N ALA A 3 -12.27 -43.31 -5.43
CA ALA A 3 -12.97 -42.31 -6.22
C ALA A 3 -12.77 -40.95 -5.54
N ILE A 4 -11.95 -40.09 -6.14
CA ILE A 4 -11.78 -38.71 -5.70
C ILE A 4 -13.05 -37.98 -6.13
N GLY A 5 -13.76 -37.36 -5.19
CA GLY A 5 -14.97 -36.61 -5.54
C GLY A 5 -14.68 -35.29 -6.24
N ASP A 6 -15.71 -34.47 -6.42
CA ASP A 6 -15.62 -33.21 -7.19
C ASP A 6 -15.87 -31.96 -6.34
N LYS A 7 -16.17 -32.11 -5.04
CA LYS A 7 -16.52 -30.96 -4.19
C LYS A 7 -15.28 -30.15 -3.83
N ILE A 8 -15.40 -28.83 -3.92
CA ILE A 8 -14.42 -27.85 -3.45
C ILE A 8 -15.02 -27.11 -2.27
N ILE A 9 -14.41 -27.23 -1.09
CA ILE A 9 -14.86 -26.56 0.13
C ILE A 9 -13.94 -25.37 0.42
N VAL A 10 -14.52 -24.17 0.54
CA VAL A 10 -13.80 -22.96 0.94
C VAL A 10 -14.18 -22.61 2.37
N ILE A 11 -13.29 -22.87 3.33
CA ILE A 11 -13.47 -22.51 4.74
C ILE A 11 -13.24 -21.00 4.90
N GLY A 12 -14.18 -20.32 5.55
CA GLY A 12 -14.23 -18.85 5.51
C GLY A 12 -14.79 -18.33 4.19
N GLY A 13 -15.54 -19.16 3.44
CA GLY A 13 -16.00 -18.87 2.08
C GLY A 13 -16.95 -17.67 1.95
N TYR A 14 -17.54 -17.19 3.05
CA TYR A 14 -18.33 -15.95 3.07
C TYR A 14 -17.58 -14.76 3.72
N GLY A 15 -16.27 -14.90 3.97
CA GLY A 15 -15.36 -13.80 4.34
C GLY A 15 -14.86 -13.01 3.13
N HIS A 16 -14.08 -11.95 3.37
CA HIS A 16 -13.68 -11.01 2.32
C HIS A 16 -12.94 -11.68 1.14
N VAL A 17 -11.85 -12.44 1.40
CA VAL A 17 -11.13 -13.20 0.36
C VAL A 17 -11.92 -14.44 -0.07
N GLY A 18 -12.51 -15.17 0.88
CA GLY A 18 -13.23 -16.43 0.61
C GLY A 18 -14.39 -16.27 -0.38
N GLN A 19 -15.13 -15.16 -0.34
CA GLN A 19 -16.21 -14.92 -1.30
C GLN A 19 -15.68 -14.75 -2.72
N LYS A 20 -14.56 -14.04 -2.89
CA LYS A 20 -13.91 -13.83 -4.20
C LYS A 20 -13.41 -15.17 -4.75
N VAL A 21 -12.76 -16.00 -3.91
CA VAL A 21 -12.36 -17.39 -4.28
C VAL A 21 -13.57 -18.22 -4.72
N CYS A 22 -14.64 -18.23 -3.93
CA CYS A 22 -15.85 -19.00 -4.26
C CYS A 22 -16.46 -18.57 -5.60
N ARG A 23 -16.59 -17.25 -5.84
CA ARG A 23 -17.15 -16.71 -7.09
C ARG A 23 -16.28 -17.06 -8.30
N GLN A 24 -14.95 -16.95 -8.17
CA GLN A 24 -14.05 -17.27 -9.26
C GLN A 24 -14.08 -18.77 -9.60
N LEU A 25 -14.03 -19.65 -8.60
CA LEU A 25 -14.10 -21.10 -8.81
C LEU A 25 -15.45 -21.58 -9.34
N ALA A 26 -16.55 -20.96 -8.91
CA ALA A 26 -17.89 -21.37 -9.35
C ALA A 26 -18.19 -21.07 -10.82
N ASN A 27 -17.32 -20.34 -11.51
CA ASN A 27 -17.39 -20.19 -12.97
C ASN A 27 -16.94 -21.45 -13.71
N ASP A 28 -15.97 -22.16 -13.18
CA ASP A 28 -15.40 -23.37 -13.78
C ASP A 28 -15.98 -24.66 -13.19
N PHE A 29 -16.37 -24.61 -11.91
CA PHE A 29 -16.95 -25.73 -11.15
C PHE A 29 -18.34 -25.37 -10.59
N PRO A 30 -19.32 -25.04 -11.45
CA PRO A 30 -20.65 -24.64 -10.99
C PRO A 30 -21.30 -25.74 -10.14
N SER A 31 -21.90 -25.36 -9.02
CA SER A 31 -22.58 -26.26 -8.06
C SER A 31 -21.71 -27.28 -7.35
N ASN A 32 -20.38 -27.24 -7.53
CA ASN A 32 -19.41 -28.05 -6.80
C ASN A 32 -18.62 -27.26 -5.75
N VAL A 33 -18.81 -25.94 -5.67
CA VAL A 33 -18.12 -25.06 -4.73
C VAL A 33 -18.99 -24.78 -3.50
N TYR A 34 -18.45 -25.03 -2.31
CA TYR A 34 -19.12 -24.83 -1.03
C TYR A 34 -18.48 -23.71 -0.23
N ALA A 35 -19.26 -22.68 0.11
CA ALA A 35 -18.85 -21.65 1.06
C ALA A 35 -19.13 -22.12 2.49
N ALA A 36 -18.06 -22.45 3.21
CA ALA A 36 -18.14 -23.08 4.51
C ALA A 36 -17.74 -22.17 5.67
N GLY A 37 -18.39 -22.33 6.82
CA GLY A 37 -17.97 -21.71 8.09
C GLY A 37 -18.98 -21.88 9.21
N ARG A 38 -18.73 -21.18 10.33
CA ARG A 38 -19.48 -21.29 11.60
C ARG A 38 -20.84 -20.58 11.62
N ASN A 39 -21.19 -19.84 10.57
CA ASN A 39 -22.44 -19.08 10.51
C ASN A 39 -23.25 -19.53 9.30
N GLU A 40 -24.18 -20.45 9.56
CA GLU A 40 -25.02 -21.05 8.53
C GLU A 40 -25.88 -19.99 7.80
N LYS A 41 -26.39 -18.98 8.52
CA LYS A 41 -27.17 -17.90 7.93
C LYS A 41 -26.35 -17.12 6.90
N LYS A 42 -25.14 -16.70 7.25
CA LYS A 42 -24.23 -15.98 6.33
C LYS A 42 -23.84 -16.84 5.12
N ALA A 43 -23.61 -18.14 5.34
CA ALA A 43 -23.33 -19.06 4.25
C ALA A 43 -24.50 -19.14 3.26
N LYS A 44 -25.75 -19.27 3.77
CA LYS A 44 -26.98 -19.29 2.95
C LYS A 44 -27.20 -17.98 2.20
N GLU A 45 -27.05 -16.83 2.87
CA GLU A 45 -27.17 -15.50 2.25
C GLU A 45 -26.14 -15.31 1.12
N PHE A 46 -24.89 -15.71 1.34
CA PHE A 46 -23.86 -15.64 0.31
C PHE A 46 -24.17 -16.58 -0.87
N ALA A 47 -24.54 -17.84 -0.60
CA ALA A 47 -24.94 -18.79 -1.64
C ALA A 47 -26.08 -18.26 -2.53
N GLN A 48 -27.09 -17.65 -1.92
CA GLN A 48 -28.20 -16.99 -2.63
C GLN A 48 -27.70 -15.84 -3.53
N SER A 49 -26.74 -15.03 -3.05
CA SER A 49 -26.14 -13.95 -3.86
C SER A 49 -25.40 -14.43 -5.12
N THR A 50 -25.09 -15.72 -5.20
CA THR A 50 -24.43 -16.35 -6.37
C THR A 50 -25.41 -17.08 -7.30
N ASN A 51 -26.72 -16.91 -7.11
CA ASN A 51 -27.77 -17.64 -7.83
C ASN A 51 -27.60 -19.17 -7.77
N GLY A 52 -27.14 -19.69 -6.62
CA GLY A 52 -26.97 -21.14 -6.40
C GLY A 52 -25.73 -21.75 -7.06
N LYS A 53 -24.85 -20.95 -7.68
CA LYS A 53 -23.56 -21.45 -8.20
C LYS A 53 -22.61 -21.90 -7.09
N VAL A 54 -22.68 -21.25 -5.92
CA VAL A 54 -21.99 -21.62 -4.69
C VAL A 54 -23.01 -22.16 -3.70
N LEU A 55 -22.68 -23.27 -3.04
CA LEU A 55 -23.53 -23.94 -2.06
C LEU A 55 -23.12 -23.56 -0.63
N PRO A 56 -24.06 -23.42 0.32
CA PRO A 56 -23.71 -23.14 1.71
C PRO A 56 -23.29 -24.43 2.43
N LEU A 57 -22.34 -24.33 3.36
CA LEU A 57 -21.96 -25.44 4.24
C LEU A 57 -21.65 -24.94 5.66
N TYR A 58 -22.11 -25.67 6.67
CA TYR A 58 -21.71 -25.40 8.05
C TYR A 58 -20.50 -26.26 8.40
N ILE A 59 -19.38 -25.62 8.76
CA ILE A 59 -18.19 -26.29 9.30
C ILE A 59 -17.59 -25.39 10.38
N ASP A 60 -17.33 -25.98 11.56
CA ASP A 60 -16.55 -25.34 12.62
C ASP A 60 -15.23 -26.08 12.82
N VAL A 61 -14.18 -25.61 12.13
CA VAL A 61 -12.85 -26.23 12.16
C VAL A 61 -12.24 -26.30 13.58
N SER A 62 -12.72 -25.45 14.51
CA SER A 62 -12.24 -25.46 15.91
C SER A 62 -12.77 -26.63 16.74
N LYS A 63 -13.81 -27.31 16.27
CA LYS A 63 -14.44 -28.47 16.94
C LYS A 63 -14.15 -29.79 16.23
N GLY A 64 -13.31 -29.76 15.19
CA GLY A 64 -13.18 -30.86 14.23
C GLY A 64 -14.35 -30.91 13.25
N ALA A 65 -14.18 -31.67 12.17
CA ALA A 65 -15.24 -31.93 11.20
C ALA A 65 -15.72 -33.37 11.31
N ASP A 66 -17.02 -33.58 11.12
CA ASP A 66 -17.59 -34.90 10.95
C ASP A 66 -16.96 -35.57 9.72
N PRO A 67 -16.40 -36.79 9.82
CA PRO A 67 -15.84 -37.52 8.68
C PRO A 67 -16.74 -37.61 7.46
N VAL A 68 -18.07 -37.58 7.66
CA VAL A 68 -19.06 -37.57 6.56
C VAL A 68 -18.92 -36.35 5.66
N LEU A 69 -18.45 -35.22 6.18
CA LEU A 69 -18.25 -33.98 5.42
C LEU A 69 -17.10 -34.07 4.42
N PHE A 70 -16.20 -35.04 4.58
CA PHE A 70 -15.09 -35.30 3.66
C PHE A 70 -15.49 -36.20 2.47
N HIS A 71 -16.73 -36.70 2.46
CA HIS A 71 -17.22 -37.52 1.35
C HIS A 71 -17.34 -36.72 0.05
N ASP A 72 -16.76 -37.25 -1.02
CA ASP A 72 -16.63 -36.64 -2.34
C ASP A 72 -15.91 -35.27 -2.36
N VAL A 73 -15.08 -34.97 -1.36
CA VAL A 73 -14.30 -33.73 -1.34
C VAL A 73 -12.99 -33.93 -2.07
N ARG A 74 -12.68 -33.04 -3.01
CA ARG A 74 -11.41 -33.01 -3.73
C ARG A 74 -10.43 -32.04 -3.13
N ILE A 75 -10.90 -30.81 -2.90
CA ILE A 75 -10.08 -29.68 -2.48
C ILE A 75 -10.74 -29.00 -1.29
N VAL A 76 -9.93 -28.70 -0.28
CA VAL A 76 -10.26 -27.78 0.81
C VAL A 76 -9.34 -26.57 0.72
N ILE A 77 -9.94 -25.38 0.65
CA ILE A 77 -9.24 -24.11 0.64
C ILE A 77 -9.51 -23.41 1.97
N MET A 78 -8.44 -23.11 2.70
CA MET A 78 -8.50 -22.46 3.99
C MET A 78 -8.30 -20.96 3.85
N CYS A 79 -9.37 -20.17 4.10
CA CYS A 79 -9.34 -18.71 4.10
C CYS A 79 -9.52 -18.10 5.50
N VAL A 80 -9.19 -18.84 6.55
CA VAL A 80 -9.19 -18.36 7.94
C VAL A 80 -7.90 -18.77 8.65
N GLU A 81 -7.47 -17.96 9.60
CA GLU A 81 -6.33 -18.29 10.45
C GLU A 81 -6.66 -19.48 11.36
N GLN A 82 -5.68 -20.36 11.55
CA GLN A 82 -5.78 -21.57 12.36
C GLN A 82 -4.64 -21.65 13.37
N THR A 83 -4.89 -22.37 14.47
CA THR A 83 -3.90 -22.62 15.52
C THR A 83 -3.57 -24.09 15.70
N SER A 84 -4.39 -25.00 15.15
CA SER A 84 -4.18 -26.44 15.20
C SER A 84 -4.18 -27.04 13.79
N THR A 85 -3.30 -28.02 13.57
CA THR A 85 -3.19 -28.79 12.33
C THR A 85 -4.16 -29.97 12.27
N ASP A 86 -5.01 -30.20 13.27
CA ASP A 86 -5.89 -31.37 13.33
C ASP A 86 -6.81 -31.47 12.10
N PHE A 87 -7.41 -30.34 11.69
CA PHE A 87 -8.27 -30.30 10.51
C PHE A 87 -7.47 -30.56 9.22
N VAL A 88 -6.25 -30.03 9.13
CA VAL A 88 -5.35 -30.28 7.98
C VAL A 88 -4.99 -31.76 7.91
N ALA A 89 -4.61 -32.38 9.03
CA ALA A 89 -4.31 -33.80 9.12
C ALA A 89 -5.53 -34.67 8.74
N GLN A 90 -6.74 -34.26 9.11
CA GLN A 90 -7.96 -34.94 8.66
C GLN A 90 -8.13 -34.85 7.14
N CYS A 91 -7.98 -33.66 6.53
CA CYS A 91 -8.02 -33.53 5.06
C CYS A 91 -7.01 -34.48 4.40
N LEU A 92 -5.75 -34.47 4.84
CA LEU A 92 -4.70 -35.29 4.26
C LEU A 92 -5.00 -36.79 4.39
N LYS A 93 -5.45 -37.27 5.57
CA LYS A 93 -5.83 -38.68 5.79
C LYS A 93 -6.98 -39.15 4.89
N HIS A 94 -7.81 -38.23 4.42
CA HIS A 94 -8.89 -38.52 3.49
C HIS A 94 -8.48 -38.44 2.00
N GLY A 95 -7.21 -38.16 1.70
CA GLY A 95 -6.74 -37.99 0.31
C GLY A 95 -7.11 -36.62 -0.28
N ILE A 96 -7.49 -35.66 0.55
CA ILE A 96 -8.00 -34.36 0.10
C ILE A 96 -6.83 -33.41 -0.12
N THR A 97 -6.87 -32.68 -1.24
CA THR A 97 -5.94 -31.58 -1.48
C THR A 97 -6.27 -30.39 -0.60
N TYR A 98 -5.32 -29.94 0.18
CA TYR A 98 -5.43 -28.81 1.08
C TYR A 98 -4.69 -27.59 0.51
N ILE A 99 -5.30 -26.41 0.52
CA ILE A 99 -4.69 -25.14 0.11
C ILE A 99 -4.83 -24.14 1.24
N ASP A 100 -3.73 -23.48 1.62
CA ASP A 100 -3.69 -22.49 2.69
C ASP A 100 -3.19 -21.11 2.22
N ILE A 101 -3.95 -20.08 2.57
CA ILE A 101 -3.62 -18.68 2.25
C ILE A 101 -3.03 -17.90 3.43
N THR A 102 -2.75 -18.55 4.56
CA THR A 102 -2.23 -17.89 5.76
C THR A 102 -0.93 -17.14 5.50
N ALA A 103 -0.80 -16.00 6.19
CA ALA A 103 0.44 -15.25 6.24
C ALA A 103 1.35 -15.63 7.43
N SER A 104 0.87 -16.53 8.31
CA SER A 104 1.51 -16.87 9.59
C SER A 104 2.47 -18.07 9.45
N TYR A 105 3.78 -17.82 9.55
CA TYR A 105 4.78 -18.89 9.52
C TYR A 105 4.63 -19.94 10.64
N PRO A 106 4.30 -19.60 11.89
CA PRO A 106 4.20 -20.60 12.95
C PRO A 106 3.18 -21.71 12.67
N PHE A 107 2.12 -21.41 11.91
CA PHE A 107 1.15 -22.41 11.48
C PHE A 107 1.68 -23.22 10.28
N ILE A 108 2.26 -22.54 9.29
CA ILE A 108 2.92 -23.19 8.13
C ILE A 108 3.95 -24.22 8.59
N GLU A 109 4.81 -23.88 9.54
CA GLU A 109 5.84 -24.79 10.08
C GLU A 109 5.25 -26.03 10.75
N GLN A 110 4.06 -25.93 11.32
CA GLN A 110 3.36 -27.09 11.87
C GLN A 110 2.81 -27.98 10.75
N VAL A 111 2.24 -27.38 9.69
CA VAL A 111 1.71 -28.13 8.54
C VAL A 111 2.82 -28.82 7.75
N GLU A 112 4.02 -28.23 7.64
CA GLU A 112 5.20 -28.87 7.03
C GLU A 112 5.51 -30.25 7.67
N LYS A 113 5.21 -30.43 8.97
CA LYS A 113 5.47 -31.69 9.68
C LYS A 113 4.48 -32.81 9.31
N LEU A 114 3.46 -32.51 8.50
CA LEU A 114 2.47 -33.47 8.03
C LEU A 114 2.84 -34.08 6.66
N ASP A 115 4.07 -33.86 6.16
CA ASP A 115 4.51 -34.36 4.86
C ASP A 115 4.38 -35.89 4.73
N GLU A 116 4.80 -36.64 5.76
CA GLU A 116 4.65 -38.10 5.79
C GLU A 116 3.18 -38.53 5.70
N VAL A 117 2.28 -37.80 6.36
CA VAL A 117 0.83 -38.08 6.33
C VAL A 117 0.27 -37.83 4.93
N ALA A 118 0.71 -36.76 4.26
CA ALA A 118 0.31 -36.44 2.89
C ALA A 118 0.76 -37.52 1.90
N ILE A 119 2.02 -37.96 2.00
CA ILE A 119 2.59 -39.02 1.15
C ILE A 119 1.84 -40.33 1.37
N GLU A 120 1.65 -40.75 2.63
CA GLU A 120 0.99 -42.02 2.98
C GLU A 120 -0.44 -42.12 2.41
N HIS A 121 -1.15 -41.00 2.36
CA HIS A 121 -2.56 -40.94 1.97
C HIS A 121 -2.78 -40.39 0.55
N GLU A 122 -1.72 -40.28 -0.25
CA GLU A 122 -1.77 -39.76 -1.62
C GLU A 122 -2.41 -38.35 -1.70
N ALA A 123 -2.26 -37.54 -0.64
CA ALA A 123 -2.84 -36.21 -0.52
C ALA A 123 -1.80 -35.10 -0.77
N THR A 124 -2.27 -33.87 -0.94
CA THR A 124 -1.41 -32.70 -1.14
C THR A 124 -1.76 -31.60 -0.17
N ALA A 125 -0.75 -30.89 0.34
CA ALA A 125 -0.95 -29.57 0.93
C ALA A 125 -0.13 -28.52 0.16
N LEU A 126 -0.80 -27.48 -0.33
CA LEU A 126 -0.18 -26.31 -0.94
C LEU A 126 -0.24 -25.13 0.03
N LEU A 127 0.93 -24.62 0.39
CA LEU A 127 1.11 -23.51 1.35
C LEU A 127 1.64 -22.25 0.64
N SER A 128 1.55 -21.12 1.35
CA SER A 128 2.01 -19.81 0.84
C SER A 128 1.28 -19.39 -0.43
N VAL A 129 -0.06 -19.39 -0.42
CA VAL A 129 -0.87 -19.05 -1.59
C VAL A 129 -1.53 -17.69 -1.41
N GLY A 130 -1.28 -16.73 -2.30
CA GLY A 130 -1.88 -15.41 -2.22
C GLY A 130 -0.97 -14.30 -2.74
N LEU A 131 -1.15 -13.08 -2.22
CA LEU A 131 -0.26 -11.96 -2.52
C LEU A 131 1.09 -12.10 -1.81
N ALA A 132 1.06 -12.15 -0.48
CA ALA A 132 2.23 -12.32 0.37
C ALA A 132 1.84 -13.04 1.68
N PRO A 133 2.29 -14.29 1.91
CA PRO A 133 3.13 -15.10 1.02
C PRO A 133 2.39 -15.55 -0.25
N GLY A 134 3.13 -15.85 -1.32
CA GLY A 134 2.58 -16.30 -2.60
C GLY A 134 3.27 -15.63 -3.79
N ILE A 135 2.65 -14.61 -4.38
CA ILE A 135 3.29 -13.83 -5.45
C ILE A 135 4.66 -13.29 -4.99
N SER A 136 4.80 -12.91 -3.72
CA SER A 136 6.09 -12.51 -3.16
C SER A 136 7.16 -13.62 -3.26
N ASN A 137 6.82 -14.86 -2.90
CA ASN A 137 7.70 -16.04 -3.03
C ASN A 137 8.05 -16.33 -4.48
N LEU A 138 7.05 -16.27 -5.36
CA LEU A 138 7.18 -16.50 -6.79
C LEU A 138 8.13 -15.48 -7.45
N LEU A 139 7.95 -14.20 -7.17
CA LEU A 139 8.82 -13.13 -7.68
C LEU A 139 10.26 -13.24 -7.18
N ALA A 140 10.45 -13.61 -5.91
CA ALA A 140 11.77 -13.81 -5.32
C ALA A 140 12.47 -15.04 -5.92
N THR A 141 11.75 -16.15 -6.09
CA THR A 141 12.29 -17.38 -6.70
C THR A 141 12.68 -17.13 -8.16
N TRP A 142 11.81 -16.50 -8.94
CA TRP A 142 12.11 -16.09 -10.31
C TRP A 142 13.36 -15.20 -10.41
N ALA A 143 13.55 -14.28 -9.46
CA ALA A 143 14.73 -13.42 -9.42
C ALA A 143 15.99 -14.19 -9.01
N ALA A 144 15.88 -15.15 -8.09
CA ALA A 144 16.97 -16.01 -7.64
C ALA A 144 17.49 -16.94 -8.74
N GLU A 145 16.61 -17.54 -9.55
CA GLU A 145 16.96 -18.43 -10.67
C GLU A 145 17.83 -17.76 -11.76
N ARG A 146 17.99 -16.43 -11.72
CA ARG A 146 18.81 -15.65 -12.66
C ARG A 146 20.24 -15.43 -12.17
N LEU A 147 20.55 -15.86 -10.95
CA LEU A 147 21.83 -15.67 -10.27
C LEU A 147 22.48 -17.03 -10.00
N ASP A 148 23.81 -17.09 -10.11
CA ASP A 148 24.57 -18.32 -9.83
C ASP A 148 24.74 -18.54 -8.32
N THR A 149 24.84 -17.45 -7.57
CA THR A 149 24.95 -17.48 -6.10
C THR A 149 24.09 -16.39 -5.50
N LEU A 150 23.53 -16.65 -4.32
CA LEU A 150 22.64 -15.74 -3.61
C LEU A 150 23.33 -15.20 -2.35
N ALA A 151 23.12 -13.92 -2.05
CA ALA A 151 23.67 -13.26 -0.88
C ALA A 151 22.59 -12.81 0.10
N GLU A 152 21.52 -12.17 -0.39
CA GLU A 152 20.35 -11.79 0.42
C GLU A 152 19.11 -11.57 -0.47
N MET A 153 17.93 -11.63 0.13
CA MET A 153 16.67 -11.25 -0.51
C MET A 153 15.93 -10.17 0.30
N ASN A 154 15.42 -9.16 -0.39
CA ASN A 154 14.57 -8.15 0.21
C ASN A 154 13.21 -8.14 -0.49
N LEU A 155 12.16 -8.44 0.27
CA LEU A 155 10.78 -8.41 -0.20
C LEU A 155 10.11 -7.17 0.39
N PHE A 156 9.36 -6.47 -0.45
CA PHE A 156 8.66 -5.24 -0.11
C PHE A 156 7.21 -5.38 -0.53
N ILE A 157 6.31 -5.05 0.39
CA ILE A 157 4.86 -5.13 0.22
C ILE A 157 4.29 -3.76 0.52
N MET A 158 3.49 -3.23 -0.40
CA MET A 158 2.69 -2.03 -0.22
C MET A 158 1.23 -2.42 -0.25
N LEU A 159 0.49 -2.09 0.80
CA LEU A 159 -0.95 -2.31 0.89
C LEU A 159 -1.70 -0.97 0.87
N GLY A 160 -2.80 -0.94 0.13
CA GLY A 160 -3.68 0.22 0.05
C GLY A 160 -4.59 0.33 1.27
N LEU A 161 -4.65 1.49 1.91
CA LEU A 161 -5.56 1.73 3.03
C LEU A 161 -7.02 1.95 2.61
N GLY A 162 -7.26 2.19 1.30
CA GLY A 162 -8.61 2.28 0.74
C GLY A 162 -9.19 0.93 0.32
N ASP A 163 -8.44 -0.16 0.51
CA ASP A 163 -8.93 -1.52 0.23
C ASP A 163 -9.85 -2.02 1.36
N GLU A 164 -10.77 -2.92 1.02
CA GLU A 164 -11.64 -3.55 2.00
C GLU A 164 -10.89 -4.65 2.75
N HIS A 165 -10.26 -4.32 3.87
CA HIS A 165 -9.58 -5.32 4.69
C HIS A 165 -10.58 -6.09 5.56
N GLY A 166 -10.50 -7.42 5.56
CA GLY A 166 -11.24 -8.24 6.51
C GLY A 166 -10.82 -7.92 7.95
N LYS A 167 -11.76 -7.87 8.90
CA LYS A 167 -11.48 -7.55 10.32
C LYS A 167 -10.36 -8.42 10.92
N GLU A 168 -10.30 -9.70 10.53
CA GLU A 168 -9.27 -10.63 11.00
C GLU A 168 -7.88 -10.29 10.43
N ALA A 169 -7.77 -9.81 9.18
CA ALA A 169 -6.50 -9.39 8.59
C ALA A 169 -5.97 -8.11 9.26
N ILE A 170 -6.85 -7.16 9.60
CA ILE A 170 -6.48 -5.97 10.37
C ILE A 170 -6.00 -6.37 11.77
N ARG A 171 -6.74 -7.26 12.44
CA ARG A 171 -6.37 -7.76 13.77
C ARG A 171 -5.00 -8.43 13.74
N TRP A 172 -4.79 -9.33 12.79
CA TRP A 172 -3.50 -9.99 12.58
C TRP A 172 -2.38 -8.97 12.34
N THR A 173 -2.61 -7.95 11.50
CA THR A 173 -1.63 -6.89 11.23
C THR A 173 -1.24 -6.13 12.50
N LEU A 174 -2.22 -5.80 13.35
CA LEU A 174 -1.99 -5.13 14.63
C LEU A 174 -1.21 -6.02 15.62
N GLN A 175 -1.53 -7.31 15.69
CA GLN A 175 -0.82 -8.29 16.52
C GLN A 175 0.64 -8.42 16.08
N GLN A 176 0.88 -8.65 14.79
CA GLN A 176 2.24 -8.75 14.23
C GLN A 176 3.03 -7.45 14.40
N THR A 177 2.37 -6.28 14.41
CA THR A 177 3.04 -5.01 14.73
C THR A 177 3.49 -4.96 16.19
N LYS A 178 2.72 -5.52 17.12
CA LYS A 178 3.04 -5.50 18.56
C LYS A 178 4.10 -6.53 18.94
N GLU A 179 4.09 -7.69 18.31
CA GLU A 179 4.95 -8.82 18.64
C GLU A 179 6.38 -8.70 18.09
N SER A 180 7.27 -9.52 18.66
CA SER A 180 8.60 -9.81 18.13
C SER A 180 8.60 -11.18 17.47
N PHE A 181 9.42 -11.37 16.45
CA PHE A 181 9.57 -12.65 15.77
C PHE A 181 11.03 -12.99 15.56
N LYS A 182 11.32 -14.27 15.33
CA LYS A 182 12.68 -14.79 15.19
C LYS A 182 12.91 -15.28 13.77
N LEU A 183 14.08 -15.00 13.22
CA LEU A 183 14.54 -15.53 11.93
C LEU A 183 15.83 -16.31 12.14
N SER A 184 15.98 -17.41 11.42
CA SER A 184 17.26 -18.11 11.31
C SER A 184 18.07 -17.47 10.19
N GLU A 185 19.19 -16.85 10.54
CA GLU A 185 20.10 -16.21 9.59
C GLU A 185 21.50 -16.81 9.78
N LYS A 186 22.01 -17.53 8.77
CA LYS A 186 23.34 -18.15 8.80
C LYS A 186 23.60 -19.04 10.03
N GLY A 187 22.57 -19.74 10.50
CA GLY A 187 22.64 -20.60 11.68
C GLY A 187 22.46 -19.89 13.02
N GLU A 188 22.29 -18.57 13.04
CA GLU A 188 21.97 -17.79 14.23
C GLU A 188 20.49 -17.39 14.26
N VAL A 189 19.90 -17.40 15.46
CA VAL A 189 18.51 -16.98 15.65
C VAL A 189 18.48 -15.50 16.03
N VAL A 190 18.04 -14.65 15.10
CA VAL A 190 17.97 -13.20 15.27
C VAL A 190 16.53 -12.78 15.57
N SER A 191 16.34 -11.92 16.58
CA SER A 191 15.03 -11.40 16.96
C SER A 191 14.76 -10.03 16.32
N TYR A 192 13.61 -9.90 15.66
CA TYR A 192 13.14 -8.68 15.03
C TYR A 192 11.81 -8.21 15.62
N HIS A 193 11.47 -6.96 15.36
CA HIS A 193 10.20 -6.36 15.74
C HIS A 193 9.51 -5.80 14.50
N GLY A 194 8.19 -6.01 14.38
CA GLY A 194 7.39 -5.42 13.32
C GLY A 194 7.52 -3.89 13.28
N PHE A 195 7.44 -3.29 12.09
CA PHE A 195 7.56 -1.85 11.84
C PHE A 195 8.88 -1.19 12.29
N THR A 196 9.96 -1.98 12.38
CA THR A 196 11.34 -1.49 12.59
C THR A 196 12.21 -1.78 11.35
N ASP A 197 13.51 -1.46 11.36
CA ASP A 197 14.44 -1.73 10.24
C ASP A 197 13.91 -1.29 8.85
N GLY A 198 13.73 0.03 8.71
CA GLY A 198 13.19 0.65 7.51
C GLY A 198 14.18 0.64 6.33
N LYS A 199 13.74 0.18 5.16
CA LYS A 199 14.52 0.22 3.92
C LYS A 199 13.70 0.90 2.82
N ALA A 200 14.38 1.74 2.04
CA ALA A 200 13.76 2.44 0.92
C ALA A 200 13.74 1.56 -0.32
N THR A 201 12.62 1.54 -1.04
CA THR A 201 12.49 0.91 -2.36
C THR A 201 11.57 1.73 -3.26
N ASP A 202 11.75 1.58 -4.56
CA ASP A 202 10.80 1.92 -5.61
C ASP A 202 10.10 0.64 -6.08
N PHE A 203 8.81 0.48 -5.80
CA PHE A 203 8.08 -0.75 -6.15
C PHE A 203 8.06 -0.99 -7.67
N ILE A 204 7.79 0.07 -8.44
CA ILE A 204 7.84 0.11 -9.90
C ILE A 204 8.43 1.46 -10.31
N SER A 205 9.02 1.56 -11.50
CA SER A 205 9.69 2.78 -11.98
C SER A 205 8.81 4.03 -11.97
N GLN A 206 7.49 3.85 -12.07
CA GLN A 206 6.49 4.93 -12.04
C GLN A 206 6.06 5.33 -10.61
N MET A 207 6.36 4.50 -9.59
CA MET A 207 6.04 4.79 -8.20
C MET A 207 7.20 5.50 -7.51
N SER A 208 6.88 6.62 -6.86
CA SER A 208 7.86 7.33 -6.05
C SER A 208 8.34 6.49 -4.87
N LYS A 209 9.66 6.52 -4.60
CA LYS A 209 10.31 5.77 -3.50
C LYS A 209 9.53 5.84 -2.18
N ARG A 210 9.37 4.67 -1.57
CA ARG A 210 8.71 4.44 -0.27
C ARG A 210 9.72 3.87 0.71
N ILE A 211 9.47 4.07 2.00
CA ILE A 211 10.17 3.36 3.08
C ILE A 211 9.21 2.29 3.59
N ALA A 212 9.64 1.03 3.51
CA ALA A 212 8.93 -0.08 4.11
C ALA A 212 9.73 -0.57 5.32
N TYR A 213 9.02 -1.11 6.31
CA TYR A 213 9.60 -1.56 7.57
C TYR A 213 9.40 -3.06 7.73
N ARG A 214 10.35 -3.71 8.40
CA ARG A 214 10.35 -5.14 8.71
C ARG A 214 9.00 -5.60 9.24
N PHE A 215 8.46 -6.69 8.69
CA PHE A 215 7.16 -7.22 9.07
C PHE A 215 7.15 -8.75 8.96
N ASN A 216 6.41 -9.43 9.85
CA ASN A 216 6.48 -10.89 10.03
C ASN A 216 5.61 -11.68 9.04
N PHE A 217 5.85 -11.52 7.74
CA PHE A 217 5.24 -12.40 6.74
C PHE A 217 5.98 -13.74 6.68
N ALA A 218 5.25 -14.81 6.35
CA ALA A 218 5.81 -16.15 6.24
C ALA A 218 6.85 -16.32 5.12
N ASP A 219 6.76 -15.53 4.06
CA ASP A 219 7.64 -15.62 2.89
C ASP A 219 9.13 -15.54 3.24
N GLN A 220 9.52 -14.67 4.19
CA GLN A 220 10.92 -14.57 4.60
C GLN A 220 11.44 -15.79 5.35
N HIS A 221 10.57 -16.47 6.11
CA HIS A 221 10.94 -17.70 6.81
C HIS A 221 11.10 -18.85 5.82
N VAL A 222 10.13 -19.00 4.93
CA VAL A 222 10.12 -20.04 3.88
C VAL A 222 11.33 -19.89 2.95
N LEU A 223 11.56 -18.70 2.41
CA LEU A 223 12.67 -18.44 1.50
C LEU A 223 14.03 -18.50 2.22
N GLY A 224 14.10 -18.00 3.46
CA GLY A 224 15.30 -18.05 4.28
C GLY A 224 15.73 -19.48 4.59
N LYS A 225 14.78 -20.34 5.00
CA LYS A 225 15.00 -21.76 5.23
C LYS A 225 15.42 -22.49 3.96
N ARG A 226 14.77 -22.20 2.82
CA ARG A 226 15.03 -22.86 1.53
C ARG A 226 16.42 -22.56 0.95
N HIS A 227 16.86 -21.31 1.07
CA HIS A 227 18.09 -20.84 0.43
C HIS A 227 19.26 -20.68 1.40
N GLU A 228 19.02 -20.81 2.71
CA GLU A 228 20.03 -20.63 3.77
C GLU A 228 20.73 -19.25 3.72
N ILE A 229 19.99 -18.22 3.29
CA ILE A 229 20.46 -16.83 3.20
C ILE A 229 19.56 -15.89 4.01
N PRO A 230 20.04 -14.68 4.36
CA PRO A 230 19.19 -13.65 4.93
C PRO A 230 18.07 -13.25 3.97
N VAL A 231 16.82 -13.41 4.43
CA VAL A 231 15.63 -12.97 3.71
C VAL A 231 14.80 -12.08 4.60
N SER A 232 14.21 -11.06 3.99
CA SER A 232 13.81 -9.90 4.74
C SER A 232 12.57 -9.27 4.09
N THR A 233 11.40 -9.45 4.72
CA THR A 233 10.12 -8.90 4.21
C THR A 233 9.74 -7.62 4.94
N ARG A 234 9.28 -6.62 4.19
CA ARG A 234 8.94 -5.29 4.69
C ARG A 234 7.60 -4.80 4.18
N LEU A 235 6.83 -4.18 5.06
CA LEU A 235 5.52 -3.61 4.80
C LEU A 235 5.55 -2.08 4.81
N CYS A 236 4.84 -1.47 3.88
CA CYS A 236 4.38 -0.08 3.98
C CYS A 236 2.93 0.03 3.51
N PHE A 237 2.30 1.15 3.83
CA PHE A 237 1.02 1.54 3.27
C PHE A 237 1.22 2.49 2.10
N ASP A 238 0.25 2.54 1.20
CA ASP A 238 0.14 3.53 0.13
C ASP A 238 0.30 4.98 0.65
N SER A 239 -0.24 5.25 1.84
CA SER A 239 -0.04 6.46 2.63
C SER A 239 1.30 6.45 3.38
N ARG A 240 2.19 7.34 2.93
CA ARG A 240 3.47 7.63 3.62
C ARG A 240 3.27 8.14 5.04
N PHE A 241 2.21 8.92 5.27
CA PHE A 241 1.90 9.47 6.59
C PHE A 241 1.55 8.35 7.56
N VAL A 242 0.64 7.46 7.18
CA VAL A 242 0.20 6.33 8.03
C VAL A 242 1.36 5.38 8.28
N THR A 243 2.13 5.04 7.24
CA THR A 243 3.34 4.21 7.40
C THR A 243 4.30 4.80 8.43
N LYS A 244 4.56 6.11 8.37
CA LYS A 244 5.43 6.78 9.34
C LYS A 244 4.80 6.85 10.73
N ALA A 245 3.50 7.06 10.83
CA ALA A 245 2.78 7.10 12.11
C ALA A 245 2.85 5.76 12.85
N VAL A 246 2.60 4.64 12.15
CA VAL A 246 2.69 3.29 12.74
C VAL A 246 4.12 3.00 13.21
N HIS A 247 5.12 3.34 12.39
CA HIS A 247 6.53 3.24 12.79
C HIS A 247 6.83 4.04 14.06
N LEU A 248 6.43 5.32 14.12
CA LEU A 248 6.65 6.17 15.30
C LEU A 248 5.93 5.63 16.54
N LEU A 249 4.69 5.17 16.41
CA LEU A 249 3.93 4.54 17.51
C LEU A 249 4.61 3.27 18.03
N LYS A 250 5.21 2.48 17.14
CA LYS A 250 5.96 1.27 17.52
C LYS A 250 7.26 1.62 18.23
N VAL A 251 8.10 2.49 17.66
CA VAL A 251 9.42 2.83 18.23
C VAL A 251 9.31 3.60 19.55
N SER A 252 8.28 4.42 19.70
CA SER A 252 7.95 5.10 20.97
C SER A 252 7.32 4.19 22.02
N LYS A 253 7.03 2.92 21.69
CA LYS A 253 6.30 1.94 22.52
C LYS A 253 4.87 2.37 22.90
N LEU A 254 4.36 3.47 22.36
CA LEU A 254 3.00 3.98 22.62
C LEU A 254 1.91 3.05 22.07
N ILE A 255 2.23 2.19 21.10
CA ILE A 255 1.27 1.24 20.53
C ILE A 255 0.63 0.30 21.59
N HIS A 256 1.33 0.04 22.70
CA HIS A 256 0.84 -0.80 23.79
C HIS A 256 -0.14 -0.07 24.73
N LEU A 257 -0.21 1.27 24.66
CA LEU A 257 -1.11 2.07 25.48
C LEU A 257 -2.54 2.15 24.91
N PHE A 258 -2.72 1.81 23.62
CA PHE A 258 -4.02 1.88 22.97
C PHE A 258 -4.73 0.51 23.02
N PRO A 259 -6.00 0.48 23.48
CA PRO A 259 -6.82 -0.72 23.41
C PRO A 259 -6.92 -1.23 21.96
N GLU A 260 -6.87 -2.55 21.78
CA GLU A 260 -6.97 -3.17 20.45
C GLU A 260 -8.26 -2.77 19.73
N ALA A 261 -9.39 -2.71 20.45
CA ALA A 261 -10.67 -2.28 19.90
C ALA A 261 -10.63 -0.85 19.31
N LEU A 262 -9.89 0.07 19.93
CA LEU A 262 -9.72 1.42 19.43
C LEU A 262 -8.87 1.44 18.16
N LEU A 263 -7.78 0.68 18.13
CA LEU A 263 -6.92 0.56 16.96
C LEU A 263 -7.67 -0.06 15.77
N LEU A 264 -8.47 -1.09 16.01
CA LEU A 264 -9.34 -1.70 15.00
C LEU A 264 -10.35 -0.69 14.44
N LEU A 265 -11.03 0.06 15.31
CA LEU A 265 -11.97 1.11 14.89
C LEU A 265 -11.30 2.21 14.05
N LEU A 266 -10.08 2.60 14.41
CA LEU A 266 -9.31 3.59 13.66
C LEU A 266 -8.93 3.05 12.28
N PHE A 267 -8.40 1.83 12.19
CA PHE A 267 -8.04 1.20 10.92
C PHE A 267 -9.27 0.98 10.02
N GLU A 268 -10.41 0.55 10.57
CA GLU A 268 -11.66 0.39 9.81
C GLU A 268 -12.17 1.72 9.23
N LYS A 269 -11.97 2.85 9.94
CA LYS A 269 -12.39 4.17 9.47
C LYS A 269 -11.37 4.84 8.53
N LEU A 270 -10.14 4.35 8.49
CA LEU A 270 -9.03 4.94 7.73
C LEU A 270 -9.07 4.56 6.23
N GLN A 271 -10.23 4.59 5.58
CA GLN A 271 -10.38 4.36 4.14
C GLN A 271 -9.97 5.58 3.29
N TRP A 272 -8.89 6.27 3.66
CA TRP A 272 -8.39 7.47 2.98
C TRP A 272 -7.25 7.17 1.99
N GLY A 273 -6.96 5.89 1.74
CA GLY A 273 -5.98 5.43 0.76
C GLY A 273 -6.59 5.04 -0.59
N SER A 274 -5.76 4.53 -1.50
CA SER A 274 -6.22 3.79 -2.68
C SER A 274 -6.39 2.30 -2.35
N SER A 275 -7.00 1.56 -3.27
CA SER A 275 -7.02 0.09 -3.24
C SER A 275 -5.78 -0.51 -3.91
N ASP A 276 -4.74 0.29 -4.16
CA ASP A 276 -3.55 -0.20 -4.86
C ASP A 276 -2.69 -1.07 -3.94
N PHE A 277 -2.24 -2.20 -4.46
CA PHE A 277 -1.17 -2.99 -3.84
C PHE A 277 0.06 -3.00 -4.75
N ALA A 278 1.23 -3.24 -4.15
CA ALA A 278 2.42 -3.57 -4.91
C ALA A 278 3.30 -4.54 -4.12
N VAL A 279 3.89 -5.50 -4.82
CA VAL A 279 4.90 -6.41 -4.27
C VAL A 279 6.14 -6.29 -5.13
N CYS A 280 7.27 -6.12 -4.48
CA CYS A 280 8.57 -5.93 -5.11
C CYS A 280 9.60 -6.80 -4.39
N THR A 281 10.46 -7.46 -5.14
CA THR A 281 11.58 -8.23 -4.61
C THR A 281 12.90 -7.73 -5.20
N GLU A 282 13.91 -7.64 -4.35
CA GLU A 282 15.29 -7.32 -4.71
C GLU A 282 16.16 -8.48 -4.23
N VAL A 283 16.58 -9.34 -5.16
CA VAL A 283 17.46 -10.47 -4.88
C VAL A 283 18.88 -10.09 -5.26
N ILE A 284 19.78 -10.19 -4.30
CA ILE A 284 21.18 -9.80 -4.43
C ILE A 284 22.02 -11.06 -4.47
N GLY A 285 22.91 -11.14 -5.45
CA GLY A 285 23.77 -12.30 -5.64
C GLY A 285 24.89 -12.03 -6.62
N ARG A 286 25.36 -13.09 -7.28
CA ARG A 286 26.32 -12.97 -8.39
C ARG A 286 25.83 -13.73 -9.61
N LYS A 287 26.14 -13.20 -10.78
CA LYS A 287 26.01 -13.86 -12.08
C LYS A 287 27.31 -13.66 -12.86
N ASP A 288 27.87 -14.73 -13.41
CA ASP A 288 29.14 -14.72 -14.12
C ASP A 288 30.26 -14.06 -13.28
N GLY A 289 30.26 -14.34 -11.97
CA GLY A 289 31.19 -13.78 -10.99
C GLY A 289 30.94 -12.32 -10.59
N GLN A 290 30.08 -11.58 -11.29
CA GLN A 290 29.78 -10.17 -11.02
C GLN A 290 28.61 -10.01 -10.05
N LYS A 291 28.70 -9.03 -9.15
CA LYS A 291 27.61 -8.73 -8.22
C LYS A 291 26.43 -8.14 -9.00
N MET A 292 25.27 -8.76 -8.85
CA MET A 292 24.05 -8.39 -9.54
C MET A 292 22.90 -8.27 -8.56
N ILE A 293 22.00 -7.32 -8.85
CA ILE A 293 20.69 -7.20 -8.18
C ILE A 293 19.62 -7.45 -9.22
N VAL A 294 18.79 -8.47 -8.99
CA VAL A 294 17.63 -8.78 -9.82
C VAL A 294 16.40 -8.27 -9.10
N LYS A 295 15.73 -7.31 -9.72
CA LYS A 295 14.51 -6.71 -9.21
C LYS A 295 13.30 -7.20 -10.00
N SER A 296 12.27 -7.65 -9.29
CA SER A 296 11.00 -8.10 -9.87
C SER A 296 9.83 -7.50 -9.09
N ALA A 297 8.77 -7.09 -9.78
CA ALA A 297 7.62 -6.45 -9.12
C ALA A 297 6.30 -6.70 -9.84
N VAL A 298 5.22 -6.70 -9.04
CA VAL A 298 3.83 -6.62 -9.48
C VAL A 298 3.14 -5.46 -8.78
N HIS A 299 2.18 -4.85 -9.45
CA HIS A 299 1.23 -3.92 -8.84
C HIS A 299 -0.16 -4.19 -9.39
N GLY A 300 -1.17 -3.77 -8.64
CA GLY A 300 -2.56 -3.93 -9.02
C GLY A 300 -3.47 -3.22 -8.03
N LYS A 301 -4.75 -3.56 -8.10
CA LYS A 301 -5.78 -3.08 -7.18
C LYS A 301 -6.45 -4.27 -6.50
N GLU A 302 -6.96 -4.03 -5.29
CA GLU A 302 -7.68 -5.01 -4.48
C GLU A 302 -6.83 -6.26 -4.18
N GLU A 303 -6.10 -6.23 -3.08
CA GLU A 303 -5.26 -7.34 -2.61
C GLU A 303 -6.02 -8.66 -2.51
N ALA A 304 -7.29 -8.59 -2.10
CA ALA A 304 -8.13 -9.78 -1.97
C ALA A 304 -8.51 -10.41 -3.31
N GLU A 305 -8.65 -9.62 -4.38
CA GLU A 305 -8.90 -10.15 -5.73
C GLU A 305 -7.69 -10.90 -6.26
N ILE A 306 -6.49 -10.34 -6.09
CA ILE A 306 -5.28 -11.02 -6.54
C ILE A 306 -5.00 -12.28 -5.71
N THR A 307 -5.24 -12.24 -4.40
CA THR A 307 -5.13 -13.41 -3.53
C THR A 307 -6.12 -14.49 -3.96
N ALA A 308 -7.38 -14.11 -4.23
CA ALA A 308 -8.39 -15.03 -4.71
C ALA A 308 -8.06 -15.61 -6.09
N PHE A 309 -7.48 -14.81 -6.97
CA PHE A 309 -7.03 -15.23 -8.30
C PHE A 309 -5.94 -16.29 -8.23
N VAL A 310 -4.87 -16.03 -7.46
CA VAL A 310 -3.77 -16.98 -7.27
C VAL A 310 -4.29 -18.28 -6.64
N THR A 311 -5.17 -18.15 -5.63
CA THR A 311 -5.78 -19.31 -4.96
C THR A 311 -6.64 -20.13 -5.90
N SER A 312 -7.48 -19.49 -6.72
CA SER A 312 -8.37 -20.17 -7.67
C SER A 312 -7.59 -20.83 -8.80
N MET A 313 -6.51 -20.19 -9.29
CA MET A 313 -5.62 -20.80 -10.27
C MET A 313 -4.90 -22.02 -9.71
N ALA A 314 -4.36 -21.92 -8.50
CA ALA A 314 -3.71 -23.05 -7.83
C ALA A 314 -4.68 -24.20 -7.62
N ALA A 315 -5.90 -23.92 -7.16
CA ALA A 315 -6.94 -24.92 -7.00
C ALA A 315 -7.30 -25.60 -8.32
N LYS A 316 -7.44 -24.88 -9.44
CA LYS A 316 -7.69 -25.47 -10.76
C LYS A 316 -6.56 -26.40 -11.19
N GLN A 317 -5.31 -25.96 -11.06
CA GLN A 317 -4.16 -26.76 -11.44
C GLN A 317 -4.03 -28.04 -10.60
N LEU A 318 -4.32 -27.95 -9.29
CA LEU A 318 -4.34 -29.12 -8.40
C LEU A 318 -5.60 -29.98 -8.60
N TYR A 319 -6.69 -29.41 -9.11
CA TYR A 319 -7.87 -30.17 -9.50
C TYR A 319 -7.51 -31.12 -10.64
N GLU A 320 -6.74 -30.68 -11.64
CA GLU A 320 -6.37 -31.51 -12.80
C GLU A 320 -5.10 -32.35 -12.58
N GLY A 321 -4.21 -31.91 -11.68
CA GLY A 321 -2.92 -32.56 -11.42
C GLY A 321 -2.97 -33.66 -10.34
N ILE A 322 -1.91 -34.47 -10.29
CA ILE A 322 -1.69 -35.48 -9.26
C ILE A 322 -0.39 -35.12 -8.53
N TYR A 323 -0.50 -34.80 -7.25
CA TYR A 323 0.59 -34.46 -6.34
C TYR A 323 0.37 -35.20 -5.02
N HIS A 324 1.44 -35.60 -4.33
CA HIS A 324 1.36 -36.42 -3.10
C HIS A 324 2.36 -35.95 -2.02
N LEU A 325 2.41 -34.65 -1.72
CA LEU A 325 3.36 -34.07 -0.74
C LEU A 325 2.91 -32.68 -0.24
N VAL A 326 3.58 -32.18 0.81
CA VAL A 326 3.42 -30.80 1.31
C VAL A 326 4.43 -29.88 0.64
N PHE A 327 3.96 -28.83 -0.04
CA PHE A 327 4.87 -27.89 -0.72
C PHE A 327 4.35 -26.45 -0.76
N TYR A 328 5.27 -25.55 -1.11
CA TYR A 328 5.01 -24.14 -1.33
C TYR A 328 4.71 -23.84 -2.78
N ILE A 329 3.90 -22.80 -3.04
CA ILE A 329 3.70 -22.32 -4.42
C ILE A 329 5.05 -21.99 -5.07
N SER A 330 5.21 -22.41 -6.33
CA SER A 330 6.46 -22.30 -7.06
C SER A 330 6.24 -21.94 -8.53
N ASN A 331 7.31 -21.70 -9.27
CA ASN A 331 7.23 -21.16 -10.63
C ASN A 331 6.48 -22.05 -11.63
N SER A 332 6.27 -23.34 -11.34
CA SER A 332 5.43 -24.23 -12.16
C SER A 332 3.95 -23.81 -12.21
N PHE A 333 3.51 -22.91 -11.31
CA PHE A 333 2.15 -22.35 -11.29
C PHE A 333 2.01 -21.05 -12.10
N PHE A 334 3.10 -20.51 -12.69
CA PHE A 334 3.07 -19.25 -13.46
C PHE A 334 2.45 -19.35 -14.86
N ILE A 335 2.30 -20.56 -15.43
CA ILE A 335 2.08 -20.76 -16.87
C ILE A 335 0.73 -20.17 -17.38
N GLY A 336 -0.16 -19.68 -16.50
CA GLY A 336 -1.44 -19.04 -16.87
C GLY A 336 -1.61 -17.55 -16.56
N MET A 337 -0.66 -16.87 -15.91
CA MET A 337 -0.88 -15.50 -15.39
C MET A 337 -0.67 -14.41 -16.46
N LYS A 338 -1.61 -14.24 -17.40
CA LYS A 338 -1.58 -13.16 -18.41
C LYS A 338 -1.88 -11.75 -17.85
N CYS A 339 -2.38 -11.63 -16.62
CA CYS A 339 -2.83 -10.37 -16.03
C CYS A 339 -1.79 -9.66 -15.13
N ILE A 340 -0.59 -10.23 -14.93
CA ILE A 340 0.46 -9.62 -14.11
C ILE A 340 1.59 -9.11 -15.01
N THR A 341 1.76 -7.80 -15.07
CA THR A 341 2.96 -7.20 -15.66
C THR A 341 4.12 -7.35 -14.68
N ILE A 342 5.00 -8.32 -14.93
CA ILE A 342 6.26 -8.47 -14.18
C ILE A 342 7.26 -7.47 -14.75
N TYR A 343 7.65 -6.48 -13.93
CA TYR A 343 8.73 -5.57 -14.29
C TYR A 343 10.06 -6.19 -13.86
N SER A 344 10.97 -6.42 -14.82
CA SER A 344 12.34 -6.88 -14.51
C SER A 344 13.35 -5.77 -14.73
N LEU A 345 14.12 -5.43 -13.70
CA LEU A 345 15.27 -4.53 -13.80
C LEU A 345 16.51 -5.29 -13.33
N GLN A 346 17.50 -5.40 -14.21
CA GLN A 346 18.79 -6.02 -13.92
C GLN A 346 19.82 -4.92 -13.69
N TYR A 347 20.50 -4.96 -12.54
CA TYR A 347 21.60 -4.04 -12.24
C TYR A 347 22.90 -4.83 -12.14
N VAL A 348 23.81 -4.61 -13.09
CA VAL A 348 25.20 -5.07 -13.05
C VAL A 348 26.04 -3.96 -12.43
N GLY A 349 26.75 -4.24 -11.34
CA GLY A 349 27.53 -3.23 -10.65
C GLY A 349 28.81 -2.84 -11.39
N ASN A 350 28.90 -1.60 -11.89
CA ASN A 350 29.77 -0.53 -11.34
C ASN A 350 29.60 0.76 -12.17
N GLU A 351 28.42 1.38 -12.15
CA GLU A 351 28.29 2.76 -12.66
C GLU A 351 27.58 3.64 -11.64
N LYS A 352 28.29 4.72 -11.27
CA LYS A 352 27.70 5.94 -10.72
C LYS A 352 26.47 6.25 -11.55
N ARG A 353 25.32 6.25 -10.88
CA ARG A 353 24.01 6.68 -11.38
C ARG A 353 24.16 7.86 -12.35
N ARG A 354 24.25 7.57 -13.65
CA ARG A 354 23.65 8.41 -14.67
C ARG A 354 22.23 7.92 -14.76
N GLY A 355 21.44 8.27 -13.73
CA GLY A 355 20.01 8.03 -13.76
C GLY A 355 19.49 8.64 -15.05
N MET A 356 18.82 7.83 -15.87
CA MET A 356 17.82 8.33 -16.81
C MET A 356 17.09 9.45 -16.12
N MET A 357 17.11 10.60 -16.78
CA MET A 357 16.72 11.89 -16.24
C MET A 357 15.23 11.84 -15.88
N GLU A 358 14.91 11.32 -14.69
CA GLU A 358 13.66 11.65 -14.01
C GLU A 358 13.58 13.17 -14.08
N SER A 359 12.55 13.69 -14.75
CA SER A 359 12.28 15.12 -14.68
C SER A 359 11.78 15.40 -13.25
N LYS A 360 12.73 15.42 -12.31
CA LYS A 360 12.47 15.92 -10.97
C LYS A 360 11.91 17.32 -11.16
N VAL A 361 10.74 17.57 -10.58
CA VAL A 361 10.22 18.92 -10.44
C VAL A 361 11.13 19.63 -9.44
N ALA A 362 12.27 20.09 -9.92
CA ALA A 362 13.24 20.89 -9.21
C ALA A 362 12.87 22.37 -9.35
N PRO A 363 13.33 23.25 -8.44
CA PRO A 363 13.24 24.68 -8.64
C PRO A 363 13.79 25.07 -10.01
N THR A 364 13.16 26.05 -10.66
CA THR A 364 13.64 26.62 -11.93
C THR A 364 15.11 27.01 -11.79
N LYS A 365 15.96 26.45 -12.64
CA LYS A 365 17.38 26.81 -12.68
C LYS A 365 17.49 28.30 -12.99
N GLU A 366 18.52 28.96 -12.47
CA GLU A 366 18.70 30.41 -12.61
C GLU A 366 18.64 30.87 -14.07
N LYS A 367 19.23 30.09 -14.99
CA LYS A 367 19.21 30.33 -16.45
C LYS A 367 17.84 30.16 -17.13
N GLU A 368 16.86 29.56 -16.45
CA GLU A 368 15.50 29.31 -16.96
C GLU A 368 14.46 30.25 -16.32
N ARG A 369 14.91 31.21 -15.49
CA ARG A 369 14.08 32.24 -14.88
C ARG A 369 13.93 33.43 -15.81
N LEU A 370 12.72 33.98 -15.86
CA LEU A 370 12.45 35.23 -16.57
C LEU A 370 12.83 36.36 -15.62
N LEU A 371 14.02 36.93 -15.84
CA LEU A 371 14.58 37.97 -14.98
C LEU A 371 13.64 39.17 -14.89
N GLU A 372 12.99 39.53 -16.00
CA GLU A 372 12.03 40.62 -16.11
C GLU A 372 10.84 40.41 -15.17
N LEU A 373 10.33 39.17 -15.08
CA LEU A 373 9.22 38.82 -14.20
C LEU A 373 9.63 38.90 -12.73
N ASP A 374 10.85 38.50 -12.39
CA ASP A 374 11.36 38.56 -11.03
C ASP A 374 11.65 40.01 -10.59
N VAL A 375 12.14 40.86 -11.48
CA VAL A 375 12.31 42.31 -11.24
C VAL A 375 10.95 42.98 -11.02
N LEU A 376 9.96 42.69 -11.87
CA LEU A 376 8.61 43.22 -11.72
C LEU A 376 7.97 42.80 -10.40
N ARG A 377 8.22 41.57 -9.92
CA ARG A 377 7.78 41.11 -8.60
C ARG A 377 8.44 41.88 -7.47
N GLY A 378 9.74 42.17 -7.57
CA GLY A 378 10.44 43.00 -6.59
C GLY A 378 9.85 44.41 -6.51
N ILE A 379 9.56 45.02 -7.65
CA ILE A 379 8.90 46.34 -7.74
C ILE A 379 7.49 46.28 -7.15
N ALA A 380 6.71 45.24 -7.51
CA ALA A 380 5.38 45.04 -6.98
C ALA A 380 5.39 44.94 -5.44
N LEU A 381 6.29 44.11 -4.89
CA LEU A 381 6.43 43.92 -3.45
C LEU A 381 6.83 45.20 -2.72
N PHE A 382 7.70 46.03 -3.32
CA PHE A 382 8.05 47.32 -2.75
C PHE A 382 6.84 48.26 -2.64
N GLY A 383 5.98 48.32 -3.66
CA GLY A 383 4.77 49.12 -3.54
C GLY A 383 3.77 48.56 -2.54
N ILE A 384 3.64 47.23 -2.43
CA ILE A 384 2.82 46.60 -1.36
C ILE A 384 3.35 46.96 0.03
N LEU A 385 4.67 47.01 0.21
CA LEU A 385 5.26 47.46 1.47
C LEU A 385 4.84 48.90 1.81
N VAL A 386 4.89 49.80 0.83
CA VAL A 386 4.47 51.21 1.00
C VAL A 386 3.01 51.29 1.44
N VAL A 387 2.12 50.55 0.78
CA VAL A 387 0.70 50.46 1.17
C VAL A 387 0.53 49.93 2.59
N ASN A 388 1.22 48.84 2.94
CA ASN A 388 1.10 48.25 4.27
C ASN A 388 1.69 49.14 5.38
N MET A 389 2.67 50.00 5.06
CA MET A 389 3.28 50.89 6.04
C MET A 389 2.27 51.86 6.68
N SER A 390 1.26 52.32 5.93
CA SER A 390 0.19 53.16 6.50
C SER A 390 -0.72 52.39 7.44
N TYR A 391 -0.88 51.09 7.22
CA TYR A 391 -1.67 50.21 8.09
C TYR A 391 -0.91 49.80 9.36
N PHE A 392 0.42 49.78 9.33
CA PHE A 392 1.26 49.53 10.51
C PHE A 392 1.56 50.79 11.34
N SER A 393 1.42 51.98 10.77
CA SER A 393 1.72 53.23 11.48
C SER A 393 0.65 53.63 12.51
N THR A 394 -0.52 53.00 12.46
CA THR A 394 -1.64 53.25 13.38
C THR A 394 -2.32 51.93 13.75
N PRO A 395 -3.10 51.87 14.85
CA PRO A 395 -4.00 50.76 15.13
C PRO A 395 -5.16 50.73 14.12
N ALA A 396 -4.87 50.46 12.84
CA ALA A 396 -5.75 50.74 11.70
C ALA A 396 -7.16 50.15 11.87
N LEU A 397 -7.25 48.91 12.34
CA LEU A 397 -8.53 48.26 12.64
C LEU A 397 -9.36 49.03 13.69
N LEU A 398 -8.73 49.53 14.74
CA LEU A 398 -9.40 50.28 15.81
C LEU A 398 -9.80 51.68 15.32
N VAL A 399 -8.94 52.33 14.54
CA VAL A 399 -9.20 53.66 13.95
C VAL A 399 -10.38 53.59 12.98
N ASP A 400 -10.41 52.58 12.10
CA ASP A 400 -11.47 52.39 11.12
C ASP A 400 -12.81 51.96 11.80
N ILE A 401 -12.78 51.12 12.84
CA ILE A 401 -14.00 50.71 13.58
C ILE A 401 -14.59 51.85 14.41
N LEU A 402 -13.74 52.65 15.06
CA LEU A 402 -14.19 53.72 15.97
C LEU A 402 -14.37 55.07 15.26
N GLY A 403 -14.07 55.16 13.96
CA GLY A 403 -14.14 56.41 13.20
C GLY A 403 -13.26 57.53 13.76
N LEU A 404 -12.14 57.16 14.41
CA LEU A 404 -11.23 58.14 15.02
C LEU A 404 -10.53 58.95 13.91
N SER A 405 -10.40 60.26 14.13
CA SER A 405 -9.89 61.19 13.13
C SER A 405 -8.47 60.81 12.67
N LYS A 406 -8.33 60.48 11.37
CA LYS A 406 -7.04 60.42 10.67
C LYS A 406 -6.52 61.86 10.59
N ALA A 407 -5.20 62.04 10.68
CA ALA A 407 -4.56 63.36 10.67
C ALA A 407 -5.28 64.37 9.73
N GLU A 408 -5.73 65.51 10.28
CA GLU A 408 -6.57 66.45 9.53
C GLU A 408 -5.71 67.41 8.67
N GLY A 409 -6.22 67.77 7.48
CA GLY A 409 -5.62 68.79 6.61
C GLY A 409 -5.45 68.36 5.15
N LEU A 410 -5.43 69.36 4.25
CA LEU A 410 -5.35 69.19 2.80
C LEU A 410 -4.16 68.32 2.36
N LEU A 411 -3.00 68.46 3.02
CA LEU A 411 -1.82 67.64 2.72
C LEU A 411 -2.03 66.16 3.03
N ASN A 412 -2.75 65.83 4.11
CA ASN A 412 -3.05 64.45 4.45
C ASN A 412 -4.03 63.83 3.44
N GLU A 413 -5.07 64.57 3.04
CA GLU A 413 -6.02 64.12 2.00
C GLU A 413 -5.32 63.86 0.67
N ILE A 414 -4.43 64.77 0.25
CA ILE A 414 -3.62 64.59 -0.97
C ILE A 414 -2.76 63.33 -0.86
N VAL A 415 -2.08 63.11 0.28
CA VAL A 415 -1.23 61.93 0.50
C VAL A 415 -2.07 60.65 0.49
N VAL A 416 -3.24 60.62 1.15
CA VAL A 416 -4.15 59.47 1.15
C VAL A 416 -4.63 59.13 -0.26
N VAL A 417 -5.02 60.14 -1.04
CA VAL A 417 -5.44 59.94 -2.44
C VAL A 417 -4.27 59.44 -3.29
N ILE A 418 -3.07 60.00 -3.14
CA ILE A 418 -1.86 59.52 -3.83
C ILE A 418 -1.55 58.07 -3.44
N MET A 419 -1.63 57.73 -2.15
CA MET A 419 -1.40 56.37 -1.66
C MET A 419 -2.41 55.39 -2.25
N ALA A 420 -3.70 55.74 -2.26
CA ALA A 420 -4.73 54.88 -2.85
C ALA A 420 -4.53 54.70 -4.36
N VAL A 421 -4.37 55.80 -5.11
CA VAL A 421 -4.36 55.78 -6.59
C VAL A 421 -3.01 55.35 -7.17
N ALA A 422 -1.90 55.85 -6.62
CA ALA A 422 -0.57 55.58 -7.15
C ALA A 422 0.01 54.26 -6.61
N PHE A 423 -0.34 53.86 -5.37
CA PHE A 423 0.21 52.67 -4.74
C PHE A 423 -0.80 51.54 -4.62
N GLU A 424 -1.86 51.70 -3.84
CA GLU A 424 -2.80 50.62 -3.51
C GLU A 424 -3.41 49.97 -4.75
N PHE A 425 -4.12 50.73 -5.59
CA PHE A 425 -4.76 50.16 -6.78
C PHE A 425 -3.74 49.58 -7.77
N LYS A 426 -2.63 50.26 -8.01
CA LYS A 426 -1.66 49.86 -9.03
C LYS A 426 -0.82 48.65 -8.60
N PHE A 427 -0.26 48.69 -7.41
CA PHE A 427 0.67 47.65 -6.96
C PHE A 427 -0.06 46.40 -6.46
N VAL A 428 -1.25 46.52 -5.87
CA VAL A 428 -2.09 45.34 -5.57
C VAL A 428 -2.55 44.66 -6.85
N SER A 429 -2.97 45.41 -7.86
CA SER A 429 -3.33 44.85 -9.17
C SER A 429 -2.13 44.21 -9.87
N LEU A 430 -0.97 44.89 -9.89
CA LEU A 430 0.26 44.37 -10.47
C LEU A 430 0.71 43.09 -9.76
N PHE A 431 0.70 43.07 -8.42
CA PHE A 431 1.07 41.89 -7.64
C PHE A 431 0.12 40.71 -7.89
N SER A 432 -1.19 40.97 -7.93
CA SER A 432 -2.22 39.95 -8.24
C SER A 432 -2.03 39.36 -9.64
N PHE A 433 -1.79 40.22 -10.63
CA PHE A 433 -1.53 39.80 -12.00
C PHE A 433 -0.25 38.97 -12.12
N LEU A 434 0.86 39.43 -11.55
CA LEU A 434 2.15 38.73 -11.57
C LEU A 434 2.11 37.39 -10.82
N PHE A 435 1.31 37.31 -9.76
CA PHE A 435 1.02 36.07 -9.06
C PHE A 435 0.29 35.09 -9.99
N GLY A 436 -0.77 35.54 -10.66
CA GLY A 436 -1.51 34.75 -11.66
C GLY A 436 -0.63 34.27 -12.82
N VAL A 437 0.18 35.16 -13.42
CA VAL A 437 1.13 34.81 -14.49
C VAL A 437 2.17 33.79 -13.99
N GLY A 438 2.71 34.01 -12.79
CA GLY A 438 3.63 33.06 -12.17
C GLY A 438 3.03 31.67 -12.00
N PHE A 439 1.75 31.63 -11.67
CA PHE A 439 1.00 30.40 -11.52
C PHE A 439 0.67 29.73 -12.85
N ALA A 440 0.29 30.49 -13.88
CA ALA A 440 0.06 29.99 -15.23
C ALA A 440 1.33 29.39 -15.84
N LEU A 441 2.48 30.06 -15.69
CA LEU A 441 3.78 29.54 -16.12
C LEU A 441 4.16 28.25 -15.36
N PHE A 442 3.81 28.17 -14.08
CA PHE A 442 4.00 26.95 -13.29
C PHE A 442 3.15 25.79 -13.83
N LEU A 443 1.87 26.02 -14.14
CA LEU A 443 0.99 25.01 -14.74
C LEU A 443 1.47 24.55 -16.12
N SER A 444 1.82 25.49 -17.01
CA SER A 444 2.34 25.18 -18.34
C SER A 444 3.60 24.30 -18.29
N ARG A 445 4.49 24.55 -17.32
CA ARG A 445 5.69 23.72 -17.10
C ARG A 445 5.39 22.34 -16.53
N LEU A 446 4.29 22.19 -15.79
CA LEU A 446 3.85 20.88 -15.29
C LEU A 446 3.17 20.05 -16.37
N GLN A 447 2.39 20.67 -17.26
CA GLN A 447 1.78 19.99 -18.41
C GLN A 447 2.83 19.49 -19.41
N ASN A 448 3.95 20.20 -19.56
CA ASN A 448 5.07 19.80 -20.41
C ASN A 448 5.96 18.69 -19.81
N LYS A 449 5.59 18.12 -18.67
CA LYS A 449 6.30 17.02 -18.00
C LYS A 449 5.33 15.86 -17.75
N GLU A 450 5.78 14.62 -17.91
CA GLU A 450 5.02 13.42 -17.54
C GLU A 450 4.95 13.26 -16.01
N VAL A 451 4.28 14.19 -15.33
CA VAL A 451 4.09 14.21 -13.88
C VAL A 451 2.62 14.43 -13.54
N HIS A 452 2.19 13.94 -12.37
CA HIS A 452 0.84 14.20 -11.86
C HIS A 452 0.67 15.69 -11.51
N ALA A 453 0.35 16.51 -12.50
CA ALA A 453 0.29 17.97 -12.40
C ALA A 453 -0.76 18.45 -11.37
N GLU A 454 -1.95 17.81 -11.35
CA GLU A 454 -3.01 18.08 -10.36
C GLU A 454 -2.52 17.81 -8.92
N LEU A 455 -1.77 16.72 -8.76
CA LEU A 455 -0.91 16.37 -7.62
C LEU A 455 -0.29 17.60 -6.94
N ILE A 456 0.60 18.18 -7.73
CA ILE A 456 1.54 19.22 -7.31
C ILE A 456 0.79 20.54 -7.16
N TYR A 457 -0.17 20.81 -8.04
CA TYR A 457 -1.10 21.93 -7.98
C TYR A 457 -1.82 22.00 -6.62
N ARG A 458 -2.57 20.95 -6.26
CA ARG A 458 -3.35 20.92 -5.00
C ARG A 458 -2.46 20.97 -3.77
N ARG A 459 -1.25 20.39 -3.83
CA ARG A 459 -0.30 20.47 -2.70
C ARG A 459 0.21 21.88 -2.47
N ARG A 460 0.55 22.62 -3.55
CA ARG A 460 1.03 24.00 -3.43
C ARG A 460 -0.06 24.96 -2.98
N ILE A 461 -1.27 24.85 -3.52
CA ILE A 461 -2.39 25.69 -3.08
C ILE A 461 -2.74 25.43 -1.62
N ARG A 462 -2.78 24.16 -1.18
CA ARG A 462 -3.02 23.84 0.23
C ARG A 462 -1.92 24.39 1.15
N PHE A 463 -0.66 24.29 0.74
CA PHE A 463 0.44 24.89 1.51
C PHE A 463 0.29 26.41 1.59
N LEU A 464 -0.01 27.07 0.47
CA LEU A 464 -0.24 28.51 0.42
C LEU A 464 -1.43 28.92 1.31
N LEU A 465 -2.51 28.14 1.29
CA LEU A 465 -3.69 28.37 2.12
C LEU A 465 -3.36 28.22 3.61
N VAL A 466 -2.61 27.17 4.00
CA VAL A 466 -2.19 26.98 5.39
C VAL A 466 -1.30 28.13 5.86
N VAL A 467 -0.34 28.56 5.04
CA VAL A 467 0.52 29.71 5.34
C VAL A 467 -0.31 30.99 5.44
N GLY A 468 -1.25 31.20 4.52
CA GLY A 468 -2.18 32.34 4.54
C GLY A 468 -3.06 32.36 5.78
N LEU A 469 -3.63 31.23 6.19
CA LEU A 469 -4.43 31.13 7.42
C LEU A 469 -3.60 31.41 8.67
N ILE A 470 -2.38 30.86 8.74
CA ILE A 470 -1.46 31.18 9.85
C ILE A 470 -1.15 32.69 9.86
N HIS A 471 -0.87 33.27 8.70
CA HIS A 471 -0.61 34.71 8.57
C HIS A 471 -1.83 35.54 9.00
N LEU A 472 -3.03 35.19 8.53
CA LEU A 472 -4.30 35.86 8.82
C LEU A 472 -4.64 35.86 10.31
N PHE A 473 -4.50 34.71 10.98
CA PHE A 473 -4.89 34.56 12.38
C PHE A 473 -3.83 35.06 13.37
N PHE A 474 -2.54 34.96 13.04
CA PHE A 474 -1.46 35.23 14.01
C PHE A 474 -0.69 36.53 13.74
N PHE A 475 -0.72 37.08 12.51
CA PHE A 475 0.15 38.20 12.14
C PHE A 475 -0.60 39.42 11.60
N TRP A 476 -1.53 39.24 10.64
CA TRP A 476 -2.15 40.37 9.94
C TRP A 476 -3.53 40.03 9.37
N TYR A 477 -4.56 40.83 9.69
CA TYR A 477 -5.94 40.59 9.27
C TYR A 477 -6.21 40.84 7.78
N GLY A 478 -5.34 41.59 7.09
CA GLY A 478 -5.46 41.87 5.65
C GLY A 478 -4.64 40.92 4.77
N ASP A 479 -4.62 39.62 5.10
CA ASP A 479 -3.82 38.63 4.36
C ASP A 479 -4.35 38.40 2.93
N ILE A 480 -3.49 38.60 1.94
CA ILE A 480 -3.83 38.38 0.52
C ILE A 480 -3.59 36.92 0.08
N LEU A 481 -2.77 36.17 0.82
CA LEU A 481 -2.40 34.79 0.45
C LEU A 481 -3.60 33.84 0.53
N THR A 482 -4.44 33.99 1.55
CA THR A 482 -5.68 33.24 1.74
C THR A 482 -6.67 33.52 0.61
N LEU A 483 -6.77 34.79 0.18
CA LEU A 483 -7.64 35.20 -0.92
C LEU A 483 -7.17 34.60 -2.26
N TYR A 484 -5.86 34.63 -2.53
CA TYR A 484 -5.31 33.98 -3.72
C TYR A 484 -5.44 32.46 -3.70
N ALA A 485 -5.15 31.84 -2.56
CA ALA A 485 -5.22 30.39 -2.42
C ALA A 485 -6.65 29.88 -2.58
N SER A 486 -7.65 30.55 -2.00
CA SER A 486 -9.07 30.19 -2.15
C SER A 486 -9.58 30.38 -3.58
N SER A 487 -9.19 31.48 -4.23
CA SER A 487 -9.54 31.73 -5.65
C SER A 487 -8.98 30.63 -6.57
N LEU A 488 -7.74 30.22 -6.35
CA LEU A 488 -7.14 29.11 -7.10
C LEU A 488 -7.71 27.75 -6.69
N PHE A 489 -8.03 27.53 -5.42
CA PHE A 489 -8.58 26.24 -4.95
C PHE A 489 -9.90 25.87 -5.63
N SER A 490 -10.72 26.88 -5.95
CA SER A 490 -11.98 26.74 -6.66
C SER A 490 -11.83 26.49 -8.16
N TYR A 491 -10.62 26.63 -8.73
CA TYR A 491 -10.39 26.41 -10.16
C TYR A 491 -10.34 24.90 -10.48
N PRO A 492 -11.25 24.39 -11.35
CA PRO A 492 -11.27 22.97 -11.72
C PRO A 492 -10.08 22.64 -12.62
N PHE A 493 -9.34 21.60 -12.24
CA PHE A 493 -8.27 21.03 -13.07
C PHE A 493 -8.97 20.18 -14.15
N ILE A 494 -9.15 20.72 -15.36
CA ILE A 494 -9.70 19.99 -16.52
C ILE A 494 -8.55 19.38 -17.33
#